data_AF-A0A4R5XNL0-F1
#
_entry.id   AF-A0A4R5XNL0-F1
#
_cell.length_a   1.000
_cell.length_b   1.000
_cell.length_c   1.000
_cell.angle_alpha   90.00
_cell.angle_beta   90.00
_cell.angle_gamma   90.00
#
_symmetry.space_group_name_H-M   'P 1'
#
loop_
_entity.id
_entity.type
_entity.pdbx_description
1 polymer ?
#
loop_
_entity_poly.entity_id
_entity_poly.type
_entity_poly.pdbx_seq_one_letter_code
_entity_poly.pdbx_strand_id
1 'polypeptide(L)' 'MRARQVYPFAMIELPASYKEFLADKNEMFVSTVRPVLMQSAADKLHGVRVTYNPGATGHQAHLDDSIPFGVVVEDID' A
#
# COMPACT_ATOMS: atom_id res chain seq x y z
N MET A 1 -29.01 -13.95 -2.33
CA MET A 1 -28.18 -13.04 -1.49
C MET A 1 -26.80 -12.96 -2.13
N ARG A 2 -26.33 -11.77 -2.54
CA ARG A 2 -24.99 -11.64 -3.14
C ARG A 2 -23.94 -11.85 -2.06
N ALA A 3 -23.15 -12.91 -2.19
CA ALA A 3 -21.96 -13.11 -1.39
C ALA A 3 -21.08 -11.86 -1.53
N ARG A 4 -20.79 -11.21 -0.41
CA ARG A 4 -19.79 -10.14 -0.33
C ARG A 4 -18.49 -10.78 -0.82
N GLN A 5 -18.04 -10.41 -2.02
CA GLN A 5 -16.77 -10.85 -2.58
C GLN A 5 -15.66 -10.28 -1.67
N VAL A 6 -15.32 -11.01 -0.62
CA VAL A 6 -14.18 -10.67 0.24
C VAL A 6 -12.97 -11.05 -0.60
N TYR A 7 -12.30 -10.04 -1.17
CA TYR A 7 -11.13 -10.26 -1.99
C TYR A 7 -10.10 -11.14 -1.23
N PRO A 8 -9.46 -12.13 -1.87
CA PRO A 8 -8.51 -13.05 -1.24
C PRO A 8 -7.26 -12.35 -0.66
N PHE A 9 -7.07 -11.05 -0.93
CA PHE A 9 -6.01 -10.24 -0.33
C PHE A 9 -5.99 -10.34 1.20
N ALA A 10 -7.13 -10.57 1.87
CA ALA A 10 -7.20 -10.68 3.33
C ALA A 10 -6.36 -11.84 3.95
N MET A 11 -5.87 -12.80 3.16
CA MET A 11 -4.98 -13.86 3.64
C MET A 11 -3.48 -13.56 3.47
N ILE A 12 -3.12 -12.46 2.81
CA ILE A 12 -1.71 -12.12 2.59
C ILE A 12 -1.25 -11.27 3.77
N GLU A 13 -0.42 -11.88 4.61
CA GLU A 13 0.25 -11.17 5.68
C GLU A 13 1.27 -10.18 5.09
N LEU A 14 1.21 -8.92 5.53
CA LEU A 14 2.18 -7.91 5.10
C LEU A 14 3.58 -8.25 5.67
N PRO A 15 4.65 -8.04 4.89
CA PRO A 15 6.02 -8.08 5.40
C PRO A 15 6.23 -7.16 6.61
N ALA A 16 7.22 -7.48 7.43
CA ALA A 16 7.56 -6.68 8.61
C ALA A 16 7.83 -5.21 8.25
N SER A 17 8.58 -4.96 7.16
CA SER A 17 8.88 -3.60 6.69
C SER A 17 7.63 -2.77 6.38
N TYR A 18 6.59 -3.38 5.80
CA TYR A 18 5.33 -2.70 5.53
C TYR A 18 4.50 -2.47 6.79
N LYS A 19 4.55 -3.38 7.75
CA LYS A 19 3.90 -3.17 9.05
C LYS A 19 4.57 -2.05 9.85
N GLU A 20 5.90 -2.00 9.84
CA GLU A 20 6.71 -0.94 10.46
C GLU A 20 6.40 0.41 9.83
N PHE A 21 6.38 0.48 8.50
CA PHE A 21 6.02 1.70 7.77
C PHE A 21 4.62 2.25 8.11
N LEU A 22 3.65 1.37 8.40
CA LEU A 22 2.28 1.77 8.74
C LEU A 22 2.11 2.11 10.24
N ALA A 23 3.08 1.79 11.10
CA ALA A 23 2.90 1.83 12.55
C ALA A 23 2.68 3.24 13.12
N ASP A 24 3.21 4.27 12.45
CA ASP A 24 3.11 5.68 12.85
C ASP A 24 2.14 6.50 11.98
N LYS A 25 1.46 5.86 11.01
CA LYS A 25 0.58 6.53 10.05
C LYS A 25 -0.87 6.58 10.55
N ASN A 26 -1.60 7.62 10.12
CA ASN A 26 -3.01 7.78 10.48
C ASN A 26 -3.92 6.78 9.71
N GLU A 27 -5.12 6.54 10.23
CA GLU A 27 -6.05 5.55 9.68
C GLU A 27 -6.43 5.83 8.22
N MET A 28 -6.61 7.10 7.85
CA MET A 28 -6.95 7.49 6.48
C MET A 28 -5.83 7.07 5.52
N PHE A 29 -4.59 7.40 5.85
CA PHE A 29 -3.40 7.02 5.08
C PHE A 29 -3.29 5.49 4.98
N VAL A 30 -3.40 4.79 6.11
CA VAL A 30 -3.34 3.32 6.15
C VAL A 30 -4.42 2.71 5.25
N SER A 31 -5.64 3.26 5.24
CA SER A 31 -6.73 2.76 4.41
C SER A 31 -6.46 2.91 2.91
N THR A 32 -5.75 3.99 2.52
CA THR A 32 -5.36 4.27 1.13
C THR A 32 -4.21 3.40 0.67
N VAL A 33 -3.18 3.21 1.50
CA VAL A 33 -1.93 2.55 1.09
C VAL A 33 -1.99 1.03 1.24
N ARG A 34 -2.75 0.53 2.23
CA ARG A 34 -2.83 -0.92 2.54
C ARG A 34 -3.20 -1.80 1.34
N PRO A 35 -4.20 -1.48 0.50
CA PRO A 35 -4.52 -2.31 -0.67
C PRO A 35 -3.33 -2.51 -1.62
N VAL A 36 -2.51 -1.47 -1.80
CA VAL A 36 -1.33 -1.49 -2.68
C VAL A 36 -0.19 -2.29 -2.05
N LEU A 37 0.02 -2.18 -0.74
CA LEU A 37 0.99 -3.01 -0.01
C LEU A 37 0.61 -4.50 -0.06
N MET A 38 -0.68 -4.81 0.01
CA MET A 38 -1.18 -6.19 -0.11
C MET A 38 -0.95 -6.73 -1.52
N GLN A 39 -1.13 -5.90 -2.55
CA GLN A 39 -0.81 -6.27 -3.93
C GLN A 39 0.70 -6.50 -4.10
N SER A 40 1.55 -5.59 -3.61
CA SER A 40 3.01 -5.75 -3.60
C SER A 40 3.42 -7.06 -2.93
N ALA A 41 2.82 -7.38 -1.78
CA ALA A 41 3.07 -8.63 -1.04
C ALA A 41 2.60 -9.89 -1.77
N ALA A 42 1.54 -9.79 -2.59
CA ALA A 42 1.07 -10.88 -3.42
C ALA A 42 2.05 -11.19 -4.56
N ASP A 43 2.50 -10.13 -5.24
CA ASP A 43 3.35 -10.25 -6.43
C ASP A 43 4.81 -10.51 -6.04
N LYS A 44 5.28 -9.94 -4.92
CA LYS A 44 6.67 -10.01 -4.42
C LYS A 44 7.72 -9.52 -5.41
N LEU A 45 7.32 -8.62 -6.32
CA LEU A 45 8.18 -8.09 -7.38
C LEU A 45 8.63 -6.65 -7.12
N HIS A 46 7.68 -5.79 -6.77
CA HIS A 46 7.86 -4.34 -6.78
C HIS A 46 7.47 -3.73 -5.43
N GLY A 47 8.15 -2.66 -5.05
CA GLY A 47 7.84 -1.85 -3.89
C GLY A 47 6.67 -0.90 -4.16
N VAL A 48 6.46 0.02 -3.21
CA VAL A 48 5.35 0.98 -3.26
C VAL A 48 5.87 2.40 -3.22
N ARG A 49 5.39 3.26 -4.13
CA ARG A 49 5.57 4.71 -4.05
C ARG A 49 4.28 5.34 -3.53
N VAL A 50 4.42 6.20 -2.53
CA VAL A 50 3.33 7.02 -2.00
C VAL A 50 3.60 8.47 -2.41
N THR A 51 2.66 9.08 -3.12
CA THR A 51 2.71 10.49 -3.51
C THR A 51 1.61 11.27 -2.82
N TYR A 52 1.81 12.57 -2.65
CA TYR A 52 0.75 13.48 -2.24
C TYR A 52 0.42 14.43 -3.37
N ASN A 53 -0.85 14.43 -3.81
CA ASN A 53 -1.35 15.34 -4.83
C ASN A 53 -2.27 16.39 -4.18
N PRO A 54 -1.76 17.62 -3.96
CA PRO A 54 -2.57 18.71 -3.43
C PRO A 54 -3.78 18.99 -4.33
N GLY A 55 -4.97 19.10 -3.72
CA GLY A 55 -6.20 19.52 -4.40
C GLY A 55 -7.06 18.38 -4.98
N ALA A 56 -6.51 17.50 -5.82
CA ALA A 56 -7.35 16.60 -6.64
C ALA A 56 -7.72 15.27 -5.95
N THR A 57 -6.79 14.63 -5.23
CA THR A 57 -6.99 13.26 -4.72
C THR A 57 -6.31 12.96 -3.38
N GLY A 58 -5.43 13.84 -2.88
CA GLY A 58 -4.72 13.63 -1.62
C GLY A 58 -3.60 12.59 -1.74
N HIS A 59 -3.42 11.76 -0.71
CA HIS A 59 -2.44 10.66 -0.74
C HIS A 59 -2.83 9.62 -1.78
N GLN A 60 -1.84 9.15 -2.54
CA GLN A 60 -1.99 8.07 -3.50
C GLN A 60 -0.85 7.07 -3.32
N ALA A 61 -1.13 5.79 -3.55
CA ALA A 61 -0.12 4.74 -3.56
C ALA A 61 -0.22 3.94 -4.85
N HIS A 62 0.92 3.52 -5.37
CA HIS A 62 1.01 2.63 -6.54
C HIS A 62 2.26 1.74 -6.44
N LEU A 63 2.23 0.60 -7.15
CA LEU A 63 3.42 -0.20 -7.35
C LEU A 63 4.39 0.55 -8.26
N ASP A 64 5.67 0.50 -7.93
CA ASP A 64 6.74 1.14 -8.69
C ASP A 64 7.83 0.10 -8.97
N ASP A 65 8.10 -0.14 -10.25
CA ASP A 65 9.05 -1.15 -10.70
C ASP A 65 10.51 -0.78 -10.45
N SER A 66 10.79 0.50 -10.21
CA SER A 66 12.10 1.01 -9.79
C SER A 66 12.38 0.80 -8.30
N ILE A 67 11.35 0.48 -7.50
CA ILE A 67 11.47 0.24 -6.06
C ILE A 67 11.47 -1.27 -5.81
N PRO A 68 12.46 -1.82 -5.06
CA PRO A 68 12.48 -3.23 -4.74
C PRO A 68 11.34 -3.62 -3.79
N PHE A 69 10.86 -4.87 -3.92
CA PHE A 69 9.88 -5.44 -3.01
C PHE A 69 10.30 -5.27 -1.53
N GLY A 70 9.33 -4.93 -0.68
CA GLY A 70 9.56 -4.69 0.75
C GLY A 70 9.97 -3.25 1.08
N VAL A 71 10.16 -2.38 0.09
CA VAL A 71 10.46 -0.95 0.28
C VAL A 71 9.25 -0.09 -0.04
N VAL A 72 9.07 0.97 0.74
CA VAL A 72 8.10 2.05 0.49
C VAL A 72 8.85 3.36 0.42
N VAL A 73 8.57 4.17 -0.61
CA VAL A 73 9.12 5.53 -0.76
C VAL A 73 7.98 6.53 -0.69
N GLU A 74 8.09 7.48 0.23
CA GLU A 74 7.20 8.64 0.31
C GLU A 74 7.81 9.78 -0.51
N ASP A 75 7.14 10.17 -1.58
CA ASP A 75 7.48 11.26 -2.48
C ASP A 75 6.49 12.39 -2.23
N ILE A 76 6.67 13.02 -1.08
CA ILE A 76 5.81 14.05 -0.51
C ILE A 76 6.69 15.29 -0.34
N ASP A 77 6.58 16.23 -1.27
CA ASP A 77 7.22 17.56 -1.19
C ASP A 77 6.64 18.42 -0.06
#